data_AF-A0AAQ0NJF6-F1
#
_entry.id   AF-A0AAQ0NJF6-F1
#
_cell.length_a   1.000
_cell.length_b   1.000
_cell.length_c   1.000
_cell.angle_alpha   90.00
_cell.angle_beta   90.00
_cell.angle_gamma   90.00
#
_symmetry.space_group_name_H-M   'P 1'
#
loop_
_entity.id
_entity.type
_entity.pdbx_description
1 polymer ?
#
loop_
_entity_poly.entity_id
_entity_poly.type
_entity_poly.pdbx_seq_one_letter_code
_entity_poly.pdbx_strand_id
1 'polypeptide(L)'
;MTLPDHVPRQAIALSYDGQQAPTLSAKGDDQLAEAILAIAREYEVPIYENAELVKLLARMELGDSIPEPLYRTIAEIIAFAWHLKGKFPAGQDPDAPPVERDITPRY
;
A
#
# COMPACT_ATOMS: atom_id res chain seq x y z
N MET A 1 34.19 17.06 4.61
CA MET A 1 33.15 16.27 3.91
C MET A 1 31.99 16.13 4.86
N THR A 2 30.87 16.80 4.61
CA THR A 2 29.62 16.57 5.35
C THR A 2 29.16 15.16 5.03
N LEU A 3 29.21 14.26 6.02
CA LEU A 3 28.49 12.99 5.94
C LEU A 3 27.02 13.34 5.72
N PRO A 4 26.35 12.82 4.69
CA PRO A 4 24.93 13.09 4.51
C PRO A 4 24.24 12.59 5.78
N ASP A 5 23.48 13.47 6.42
CA ASP A 5 22.63 13.12 7.55
C ASP A 5 21.80 11.89 7.16
N HIS A 6 22.14 10.74 7.75
CA HIS A 6 21.33 9.54 7.64
C HIS A 6 20.03 9.84 8.39
N VAL A 7 19.07 10.44 7.68
CA VAL A 7 17.70 10.53 8.16
C VAL A 7 17.28 9.07 8.37
N PRO A 8 16.95 8.65 9.60
CA PRO A 8 16.57 7.27 9.87
C PRO A 8 15.43 6.91 8.92
N ARG A 9 15.74 6.05 7.95
CA ARG A 9 14.77 5.64 6.94
C ARG A 9 13.99 4.50 7.52
N GLN A 10 12.69 4.69 7.62
CA GLN A 10 11.77 3.63 7.97
C GLN A 10 10.98 3.27 6.72
N ALA A 11 10.83 1.98 6.47
CA ALA A 11 9.99 1.46 5.41
C ALA A 11 8.93 0.54 6.01
N ILE A 12 7.69 0.73 5.58
CA ILE A 12 6.56 -0.13 5.93
C ILE A 12 6.00 -0.68 4.63
N ALA A 13 5.86 -2.00 4.56
CA ALA A 13 5.18 -2.68 3.46
C ALA A 13 3.81 -3.14 3.92
N LEU A 14 2.81 -2.83 3.11
CA LEU A 14 1.42 -3.19 3.33
C LEU A 14 1.01 -4.23 2.31
N SER A 15 0.21 -5.20 2.72
CA SER A 15 -0.43 -6.17 1.83
C SER A 15 -1.93 -6.00 1.86
N TYR A 16 -2.56 -6.11 0.69
CA TYR A 16 -3.99 -5.94 0.51
C TYR A 16 -4.50 -6.94 -0.52
N ASP A 17 -5.52 -7.72 -0.13
CA ASP A 17 -6.12 -8.77 -0.96
C ASP A 17 -7.38 -8.29 -1.72
N GLY A 18 -7.80 -7.04 -1.57
CA GLY A 18 -9.02 -6.51 -2.19
C GLY A 18 -10.31 -6.76 -1.41
N GLN A 19 -10.29 -7.66 -0.43
CA GLN A 19 -11.47 -8.08 0.34
C GLN A 19 -11.47 -7.55 1.79
N GLN A 20 -10.31 -7.55 2.45
CA GLN A 20 -10.15 -7.24 3.88
C GLN A 20 -9.23 -6.04 4.09
N ALA A 21 -9.23 -5.47 5.30
CA ALA A 21 -8.33 -4.38 5.66
C ALA A 21 -6.87 -4.74 5.34
N PRO A 22 -6.07 -3.80 4.79
CA PRO A 22 -4.67 -4.03 4.52
C PRO A 22 -3.95 -4.37 5.82
N THR A 23 -2.97 -5.25 5.72
CA THR A 23 -2.18 -5.72 6.86
C THR A 23 -0.73 -5.29 6.70
N LEU A 24 -0.06 -5.09 7.83
CA LEU A 24 1.35 -4.76 7.85
C LEU A 24 2.16 -6.04 7.57
N SER A 25 2.68 -6.19 6.35
CA SER A 25 3.44 -7.36 5.95
C SER A 25 4.93 -7.25 6.20
N ALA A 26 5.48 -6.04 6.21
CA ALA A 26 6.87 -5.81 6.62
C ALA A 26 7.05 -4.43 7.26
N LYS A 27 8.00 -4.33 8.17
CA LYS A 27 8.53 -3.06 8.67
C LYS A 27 10.02 -3.19 8.91
N GLY A 28 10.75 -2.11 8.68
CA GLY A 28 12.17 -2.06 8.95
C GLY A 28 12.67 -0.63 9.10
N ASP A 29 13.81 -0.53 9.78
CA ASP A 29 14.61 0.66 9.97
C ASP A 29 15.96 0.54 9.27
N ASP A 30 16.52 1.68 8.89
CA ASP A 30 17.84 1.86 8.28
C ASP A 30 18.13 0.81 7.20
N GLN A 31 19.02 -0.15 7.47
CA GLN A 31 19.43 -1.15 6.48
C GLN A 31 18.28 -2.05 6.04
N LEU A 32 17.37 -2.41 6.95
CA LEU A 32 16.20 -3.22 6.62
C LEU A 32 15.20 -2.41 5.78
N ALA A 33 15.07 -1.11 6.06
CA ALA A 33 14.25 -0.22 5.24
C ALA A 33 14.78 -0.13 3.80
N GLU A 34 16.10 -0.02 3.63
CA GLU A 34 16.74 -0.04 2.31
C GLU A 34 16.49 -1.34 1.56
N ALA A 35 16.58 -2.49 2.25
CA ALA A 35 16.27 -3.79 1.66
C ALA A 35 14.80 -3.89 1.21
N ILE A 36 13.86 -3.43 2.04
CA ILE A 36 12.43 -3.40 1.68
C ILE A 36 12.20 -2.53 0.44
N LEU A 37 12.82 -1.35 0.39
CA LEU A 37 12.71 -0.44 -0.76
C LEU A 37 13.36 -1.02 -2.02
N ALA A 38 14.48 -1.73 -1.89
CA ALA A 38 15.14 -2.39 -3.02
C ALA A 38 14.24 -3.48 -3.63
N ILE A 39 13.65 -4.34 -2.78
CA ILE A 39 12.69 -5.36 -3.20
C ILE A 39 11.45 -4.71 -3.82
N ALA A 40 10.92 -3.65 -3.19
CA ALA A 40 9.78 -2.92 -3.76
C ALA A 40 10.08 -2.40 -5.17
N ARG A 41 11.27 -1.85 -5.41
CA ARG A 41 11.68 -1.42 -6.76
C ARG A 41 11.82 -2.58 -7.74
N GLU A 42 12.39 -3.70 -7.31
CA GLU A 42 12.59 -4.89 -8.14
C GLU A 42 11.27 -5.53 -8.59
N TYR A 43 10.28 -5.60 -7.68
CA TYR A 43 8.94 -6.11 -7.97
C TYR A 43 7.99 -5.02 -8.49
N GLU A 44 8.52 -3.85 -8.84
CA GLU A 44 7.80 -2.66 -9.28
C GLU A 44 6.68 -2.23 -8.30
N VAL A 45 6.74 -2.61 -7.03
CA VAL A 45 5.78 -2.23 -6.00
C VAL A 45 5.80 -0.69 -5.87
N PRO A 46 4.64 -0.03 -5.91
CA PRO A 46 4.55 1.41 -5.80
C PRO A 46 5.06 1.89 -4.44
N ILE A 47 5.93 2.91 -4.46
CA ILE A 47 6.55 3.47 -3.26
C ILE A 47 5.97 4.86 -3.02
N TYR A 48 5.44 5.07 -1.81
CA TYR A 48 4.92 6.36 -1.38
C TYR A 48 5.71 6.85 -0.17
N GLU A 49 6.28 8.05 -0.27
CA GLU A 49 7.12 8.62 0.78
C GLU A 49 6.31 9.58 1.67
N ASN A 50 6.06 9.16 2.91
CA ASN A 50 5.37 10.00 3.89
C ASN A 50 5.86 9.70 5.32
N ALA A 51 6.63 10.62 5.89
CA ALA A 51 7.25 10.44 7.20
C ALA A 51 6.24 10.33 8.36
N GLU A 52 5.10 11.03 8.30
CA GLU A 52 4.08 10.97 9.35
C GLU A 52 3.35 9.64 9.36
N LEU A 53 2.93 9.18 8.17
CA LEU A 53 2.27 7.90 7.97
C LEU A 53 3.18 6.75 8.41
N VAL A 54 4.45 6.79 7.99
CA VAL A 54 5.44 5.76 8.36
C VAL A 54 5.64 5.71 9.87
N LYS A 55 5.79 6.86 10.56
CA LYS A 55 5.91 6.88 12.03
C LYS A 55 4.67 6.33 12.73
N LEU A 56 3.50 6.57 12.18
CA LEU A 56 2.24 6.11 12.75
C LEU A 56 2.07 4.60 12.57
N LEU A 57 2.36 4.08 11.38
CA LEU A 57 2.33 2.64 11.07
C LEU A 57 3.48 1.87 11.74
N ALA A 58 4.62 2.51 11.98
CA ALA A 58 5.75 1.89 12.67
C ALA A 58 5.43 1.49 14.12
N ARG A 59 4.40 2.10 14.73
CA ARG A 59 3.91 1.74 16.06
C ARG A 59 3.10 0.44 16.06
N MET A 60 2.66 -0.05 14.90
CA MET A 60 1.88 -1.28 14.77
C MET A 60 2.79 -2.50 14.70
N GLU A 61 2.25 -3.69 14.99
CA GLU A 61 2.97 -4.95 14.91
C GLU A 61 2.90 -5.58 13.51
N LEU A 62 3.80 -6.53 13.24
CA LEU A 62 3.78 -7.28 11.99
C LEU A 62 2.55 -8.18 11.97
N GLY A 63 1.75 -8.12 10.90
CA GLY A 63 0.48 -8.86 10.78
C GLY A 63 -0.74 -8.13 11.33
N ASP A 64 -0.56 -6.96 11.97
CA ASP A 64 -1.69 -6.16 12.41
C ASP A 64 -2.49 -5.60 11.22
N SER A 65 -3.80 -5.50 11.41
CA SER A 65 -4.69 -4.88 10.43
C SER A 65 -4.68 -3.37 10.62
N ILE A 66 -4.68 -2.64 9.51
CA ILE A 66 -4.72 -1.18 9.53
C ILE A 66 -6.00 -0.70 10.24
N PRO A 67 -5.90 0.19 11.24
CA PRO A 67 -7.06 0.67 11.97
C PRO A 67 -8.01 1.43 11.05
N GLU A 68 -9.32 1.29 11.30
CA GLU A 68 -10.40 1.95 10.54
C GLU A 68 -10.16 3.42 10.17
N PRO A 69 -9.69 4.31 11.08
CA PRO A 69 -9.43 5.71 10.74
C PRO A 69 -8.38 5.91 9.64
N LEU A 70 -7.45 4.98 9.46
CA LEU A 70 -6.44 5.03 8.40
C LEU A 70 -6.84 4.25 7.16
N TYR A 71 -7.85 3.38 7.26
CA TYR A 71 -8.18 2.46 6.18
C TYR A 71 -8.53 3.22 4.89
N ARG A 72 -9.33 4.29 5.00
CA ARG A 72 -9.65 5.16 3.86
C ARG A 72 -8.39 5.75 3.23
N THR A 73 -7.51 6.34 4.03
CA THR A 73 -6.26 6.96 3.55
C THR A 73 -5.36 5.95 2.85
N ILE A 74 -5.20 4.74 3.41
CA ILE A 74 -4.40 3.68 2.79
C ILE A 74 -5.06 3.18 1.50
N ALA A 75 -6.38 3.01 1.48
CA ALA A 75 -7.11 2.61 0.28
C ALA A 75 -6.95 3.64 -0.85
N GLU A 76 -7.00 4.93 -0.54
CA GLU A 76 -6.74 6.00 -1.51
C GLU A 76 -5.31 5.95 -2.07
N ILE A 77 -4.30 5.70 -1.22
CA ILE A 77 -2.90 5.55 -1.66
C ILE A 77 -2.74 4.32 -2.58
N ILE A 78 -3.36 3.18 -2.22
CA ILE A 78 -3.33 1.97 -3.04
C ILE A 78 -4.04 2.21 -4.38
N ALA A 79 -5.22 2.83 -4.36
CA ALA A 79 -5.97 3.16 -5.57
C ALA A 79 -5.19 4.11 -6.48
N PHE A 80 -4.54 5.14 -5.91
CA PHE A 80 -3.68 6.05 -6.64
C PHE A 80 -2.48 5.32 -7.26
N ALA A 81 -1.86 4.42 -6.50
CA ALA A 81 -0.75 3.62 -6.97
C ALA A 81 -1.13 2.65 -8.10
N TRP A 82 -2.33 2.09 -8.06
CA TRP A 82 -2.91 1.26 -9.12
C TRP A 82 -3.22 2.08 -10.38
N HIS A 83 -3.77 3.27 -10.20
CA HIS A 83 -4.02 4.23 -11.29
C HIS A 83 -2.71 4.64 -12.00
N LEU A 84 -1.63 4.89 -11.26
CA LEU A 84 -0.31 5.17 -11.83
C LEU A 84 0.27 3.99 -12.62
N LYS A 85 -0.08 2.75 -12.24
CA LYS A 85 0.29 1.54 -12.97
C LYS A 85 -0.62 1.23 -14.17
N GLY A 86 -1.66 2.03 -14.42
CA GLY A 86 -2.64 1.77 -15.48
C GLY A 86 -3.43 0.47 -15.28
N LYS A 87 -3.50 -0.03 -14.03
CA LYS A 87 -4.27 -1.23 -13.66
C LYS A 87 -5.39 -0.80 -12.74
N PHE A 88 -6.63 -0.83 -13.21
CA PHE A 88 -7.80 -0.54 -12.39
C PHE A 88 -8.24 -1.81 -11.64
N PRO A 89 -8.86 -1.68 -10.46
CA PRO A 89 -9.66 -2.77 -9.90
C PRO A 89 -10.78 -3.11 -10.88
N ALA A 90 -11.07 -4.41 -11.05
CA ALA A 90 -12.17 -4.85 -11.92
C ALA A 90 -13.48 -4.14 -11.53
N GLY A 91 -13.97 -3.25 -12.40
CA GLY A 91 -15.17 -2.43 -12.21
C GLY A 91 -14.94 -0.91 -12.08
N GLN A 92 -13.69 -0.41 -12.12
CA GLN A 92 -13.37 1.02 -12.14
C GLN A 92 -12.55 1.46 -13.37
N ASP A 93 -12.52 0.65 -14.41
CA ASP A 93 -12.02 1.05 -15.72
C ASP A 93 -13.03 1.97 -16.44
N PRO A 94 -12.65 3.17 -16.88
CA PRO A 94 -13.52 4.02 -17.71
C PRO A 94 -13.68 3.50 -19.14
N ASP A 95 -12.87 2.51 -19.56
CA ASP A 95 -12.86 1.89 -20.89
C ASP A 95 -13.32 0.42 -20.85
N ALA A 96 -13.60 -0.16 -19.68
CA ALA A 96 -14.13 -1.52 -19.63
C ALA A 96 -15.61 -1.53 -20.04
N PRO A 97 -16.05 -2.56 -20.80
CA PRO A 97 -17.47 -2.81 -20.97
C PRO A 97 -18.11 -2.96 -19.57
N PRO A 98 -19.29 -2.36 -19.32
CA PRO A 98 -19.93 -2.42 -18.02
C PRO A 98 -20.08 -3.88 -17.61
N VAL A 99 -19.52 -4.22 -16.46
CA VAL A 99 -19.66 -5.55 -15.88
C VAL A 99 -21.12 -5.68 -15.47
N GLU A 100 -21.94 -6.31 -16.31
CA GLU A 100 -23.32 -6.65 -16.01
C GLU A 100 -23.29 -7.54 -14.77
N ARG A 101 -23.56 -6.94 -13.60
CA ARG A 101 -23.82 -7.70 -12.39
C ARG A 101 -25.14 -8.40 -12.64
N ASP A 102 -25.05 -9.65 -13.08
CA ASP A 102 -26.17 -10.57 -13.11
C ASP A 102 -26.69 -10.72 -11.66
N ILE A 103 -27.63 -9.85 -11.31
CA ILE A 103 -28.51 -10.03 -10.19
C ILE A 103 -29.68 -10.87 -10.70
N THR A 104 -29.49 -12.16 -10.92
CA THR A 104 -30.65 -13.04 -11.06
C THR A 104 -31.28 -13.20 -9.66
N PRO A 105 -32.46 -12.61 -9.36
CA PRO A 105 -33.19 -13.01 -8.18
C PRO A 105 -33.65 -14.46 -8.40
N ARG A 106 -33.14 -15.38 -7.57
CA ARG A 106 -33.65 -16.74 -7.51
C ARG A 106 -35.00 -16.67 -6.79
N TYR A 107 -36.08 -16.67 -7.57
CA TYR A 107 -37.46 -16.78 -7.09
C TYR A 107 -37.74 -18.19 -6.54
#